data_AF-A0A381YBH3-F1
#
_entry.id   AF-A0A381YBH3-F1
#
_cell.length_a   1.000
_cell.length_b   1.000
_cell.length_c   1.000
_cell.angle_alpha   90.00
_cell.angle_beta   90.00
_cell.angle_gamma   90.00
#
_symmetry.space_group_name_H-M   'P 1'
#
loop_
_entity.id
_entity.type
_entity.pdbx_description
1 polymer ?
#
loop_
_entity_poly.entity_id
_entity_poly.type
_entity_poly.pdbx_seq_one_letter_code
_entity_poly.pdbx_strand_id
1 'polypeptide(L)'
;VLVAASVGIGYYQMYYLPEQLATPDVDEHVLHPDKSTHIEMIVGSADPDQQDNYVPKLVNVQLSIDNHVIWTNTDDVPHTVTPDHRYTDGYSGDFGSSGVVKSGETYEFLFTEAPPNIAVEIKYHCDPHPWMTGTLLIGQARF
;
A
#
# COMPACT_ATOMS: atom_id res chain seq x y z
N VAL A 1 -25.72 42.08 3.58
CA VAL A 1 -24.58 41.35 2.96
C VAL A 1 -23.74 40.63 4.01
N LEU A 2 -23.25 41.30 5.06
CA LEU A 2 -22.42 40.67 6.10
C LEU A 2 -23.12 39.55 6.89
N VAL A 3 -24.39 39.69 7.25
CA VAL A 3 -25.15 38.67 8.03
C VAL A 3 -25.43 37.40 7.22
N ALA A 4 -25.68 37.54 5.91
CA ALA A 4 -25.93 36.38 5.04
C ALA A 4 -24.65 35.56 4.82
N ALA A 5 -23.49 36.23 4.72
CA ALA A 5 -22.20 35.57 4.58
C ALA A 5 -21.81 34.79 5.85
N SER A 6 -22.04 35.34 7.05
CA SER A 6 -21.72 34.66 8.31
C SER A 6 -22.64 33.47 8.60
N VAL A 7 -23.93 33.54 8.23
CA VAL A 7 -24.83 32.36 8.30
C VAL A 7 -24.40 31.28 7.32
N GLY A 8 -23.98 31.64 6.10
CA GLY A 8 -23.46 30.69 5.13
C GLY A 8 -22.17 29.98 5.58
N ILE A 9 -21.22 30.74 6.16
CA ILE A 9 -19.98 30.18 6.71
C ILE A 9 -20.28 29.28 7.92
N GLY A 10 -21.17 29.70 8.83
CA GLY A 10 -21.54 28.91 10.01
C GLY A 10 -22.27 27.60 9.63
N TYR A 11 -23.20 27.65 8.68
CA TYR A 11 -23.86 26.45 8.16
C TYR A 11 -22.86 25.51 7.49
N TYR A 12 -21.92 26.06 6.71
CA TYR A 12 -20.89 25.27 6.06
C TYR A 12 -19.98 24.57 7.08
N GLN A 13 -19.51 25.30 8.11
CA GLN A 13 -18.67 24.77 9.18
C GLN A 13 -19.39 23.73 10.04
N MET A 14 -20.69 23.90 10.30
CA MET A 14 -21.45 22.94 11.12
C MET A 14 -21.78 21.66 10.37
N TYR A 15 -22.00 21.72 9.06
CA TYR A 15 -22.45 20.58 8.28
C TYR A 15 -21.30 19.83 7.60
N TYR A 16 -20.40 20.55 6.92
CA TYR A 16 -19.36 19.91 6.10
C TYR A 16 -18.05 19.67 6.85
N LEU A 17 -17.73 20.48 7.87
CA LEU A 17 -16.48 20.33 8.61
C LEU A 17 -16.41 19.02 9.43
N PRO A 18 -17.48 18.60 10.15
CA PRO A 18 -17.46 17.32 10.86
C PRO A 18 -17.34 16.13 9.91
N GLU A 19 -17.95 16.21 8.72
CA GLU A 19 -17.88 15.17 7.69
C GLU A 19 -16.47 15.07 7.07
N GLN A 20 -15.79 16.21 6.87
CA GLN A 20 -14.40 16.26 6.41
C GLN A 20 -13.37 15.83 7.48
N LEU A 21 -13.73 15.95 8.75
CA LEU A 21 -12.89 15.57 9.89
C LEU A 21 -13.22 14.18 10.45
N ALA A 22 -14.26 13.52 9.92
CA ALA A 22 -14.56 12.14 10.27
C ALA A 22 -13.40 11.27 9.79
N THR A 23 -12.89 10.41 10.68
CA THR A 23 -11.95 9.37 10.29
C THR A 23 -12.59 8.52 9.20
N PRO A 24 -11.89 8.24 8.09
CA PRO A 24 -12.44 7.40 7.03
C PRO A 24 -12.92 6.07 7.62
N ASP A 25 -14.21 5.80 7.46
CA ASP A 25 -14.82 4.53 7.84
C ASP A 25 -14.44 3.50 6.78
N VAL A 26 -13.35 2.78 7.03
CA VAL A 26 -12.87 1.71 6.15
C VAL A 26 -13.71 0.46 6.42
N ASP A 27 -14.18 -0.19 5.35
CA ASP A 27 -14.98 -1.42 5.46
C ASP A 27 -14.23 -2.50 6.26
N GLU A 28 -14.91 -3.14 7.22
CA GLU A 28 -14.34 -4.16 8.09
C GLU A 28 -13.71 -5.33 7.32
N HIS A 29 -14.28 -5.71 6.17
CA HIS A 29 -13.71 -6.77 5.33
C HIS A 29 -12.41 -6.35 4.64
N VAL A 30 -12.18 -5.05 4.44
CA VAL A 30 -10.90 -4.51 3.96
C VAL A 30 -9.86 -4.53 5.07
N LEU A 31 -10.27 -4.29 6.32
CA LEU A 31 -9.41 -4.38 7.50
C LEU A 31 -9.03 -5.82 7.86
N HIS A 32 -9.92 -6.76 7.53
CA HIS A 32 -9.76 -8.19 7.78
C HIS A 32 -10.01 -9.01 6.52
N PRO A 33 -9.08 -8.97 5.53
CA PRO A 33 -9.24 -9.69 4.28
C PRO A 33 -9.22 -11.20 4.49
N ASP A 34 -9.92 -11.92 3.61
CA ASP A 34 -10.02 -13.39 3.66
C ASP A 34 -8.66 -14.10 3.52
N LYS A 35 -7.71 -13.46 2.83
CA LYS A 35 -6.39 -13.99 2.50
C LYS A 35 -5.32 -12.90 2.61
N SER A 36 -4.07 -13.33 2.53
CA SER A 36 -2.92 -12.44 2.37
C SER A 36 -2.17 -12.78 1.09
N THR A 37 -1.63 -11.75 0.47
CA THR A 37 -0.72 -11.84 -0.67
C THR A 37 0.71 -12.00 -0.15
N HIS A 38 1.45 -12.97 -0.68
CA HIS A 38 2.86 -13.16 -0.32
C HIS A 38 3.79 -12.84 -1.48
N ILE A 39 4.85 -12.10 -1.19
CA ILE A 39 5.92 -11.75 -2.13
C ILE A 39 7.25 -12.12 -1.47
N GLU A 40 8.11 -12.86 -2.15
CA GLU A 40 9.42 -13.25 -1.62
C GLU A 40 10.52 -12.39 -2.23
N MET A 41 11.51 -12.01 -1.42
CA MET A 41 12.84 -11.57 -1.89
C MET A 41 13.72 -12.82 -1.91
N ILE A 42 13.82 -13.45 -3.08
CA ILE A 42 14.39 -14.80 -3.22
C ILE A 42 15.91 -14.79 -3.16
N VAL A 43 16.51 -15.96 -2.90
CA VAL A 43 17.98 -16.12 -2.89
C VAL A 43 18.63 -15.60 -4.18
N GLY A 44 19.68 -14.79 -4.02
CA GLY A 44 20.43 -14.18 -5.14
C GLY A 44 19.80 -12.91 -5.69
N SER A 45 18.80 -12.33 -5.01
CA SER A 45 18.15 -11.09 -5.43
C SER A 45 19.10 -9.88 -5.47
N ALA A 46 20.17 -9.94 -4.69
CA ALA A 46 21.25 -8.95 -4.69
C ALA A 46 22.17 -9.02 -5.94
N ASP A 47 22.01 -10.00 -6.83
CA ASP A 47 22.76 -10.07 -8.09
C ASP A 47 22.01 -9.33 -9.22
N PRO A 48 22.62 -8.36 -9.92
CA PRO A 48 21.99 -7.68 -11.05
C PRO A 48 21.66 -8.60 -12.25
N ASP A 49 22.33 -9.75 -12.38
CA ASP A 49 22.04 -10.72 -13.44
C ASP A 49 20.82 -11.60 -13.11
N GLN A 50 20.41 -11.64 -11.83
CA GLN A 50 19.23 -12.36 -11.37
C GLN A 50 17.95 -11.66 -11.85
N GLN A 51 17.24 -12.32 -12.77
CA GLN A 51 16.03 -11.76 -13.37
C GLN A 51 14.84 -11.76 -12.40
N ASP A 52 14.70 -12.80 -11.57
CA ASP A 52 13.62 -12.94 -10.57
C ASP A 52 14.12 -12.55 -9.18
N ASN A 53 13.45 -11.62 -8.50
CA ASN A 53 13.95 -11.10 -7.22
C ASN A 53 12.83 -10.87 -6.21
N TYR A 54 11.93 -9.91 -6.45
CA TYR A 54 10.60 -9.96 -5.87
C TYR A 54 9.77 -10.99 -6.64
N VAL A 55 9.25 -12.01 -5.95
CA VAL A 55 8.46 -13.07 -6.58
C VAL A 55 7.11 -13.22 -5.88
N PRO A 56 5.98 -12.99 -6.57
CA PRO A 56 5.86 -12.47 -7.94
C PRO A 56 6.22 -10.99 -8.07
N LYS A 57 6.77 -10.58 -9.23
CA LYS A 57 7.10 -9.16 -9.51
C LYS A 57 5.89 -8.27 -9.75
N LEU A 58 4.88 -8.81 -10.44
CA LEU A 58 3.63 -8.11 -10.73
C LEU A 58 2.50 -8.81 -9.99
N VAL A 59 1.82 -8.06 -9.13
CA VAL A 59 0.78 -8.61 -8.27
C VAL A 59 -0.49 -7.79 -8.42
N ASN A 60 -1.60 -8.47 -8.71
CA ASN A 60 -2.92 -7.87 -8.61
C ASN A 60 -3.43 -8.10 -7.20
N VAL A 61 -3.77 -7.02 -6.50
CA VAL A 61 -4.26 -7.05 -5.13
C VAL A 61 -5.69 -6.55 -5.14
N GLN A 62 -6.58 -7.28 -4.49
CA GLN A 62 -8.00 -6.98 -4.39
C GLN A 62 -8.37 -6.66 -2.95
N LEU A 63 -8.91 -5.47 -2.75
CA LEU A 63 -9.50 -5.08 -1.47
C LEU A 63 -10.55 -6.11 -1.04
N SER A 64 -10.60 -6.37 0.26
CA SER A 64 -11.39 -7.40 0.96
C SER A 64 -11.01 -8.86 0.71
N ILE A 65 -10.11 -9.16 -0.24
CA ILE A 65 -9.72 -10.53 -0.57
C ILE A 65 -8.28 -10.80 -0.14
N ASP A 66 -7.31 -10.03 -0.63
CA ASP A 66 -5.89 -10.31 -0.45
C ASP A 66 -5.04 -9.03 -0.30
N ASN A 67 -5.66 -7.95 0.19
CA ASN A 67 -5.04 -6.63 0.37
C ASN A 67 -4.10 -6.49 1.57
N HIS A 68 -3.92 -7.56 2.34
CA HIS A 68 -2.81 -7.69 3.26
C HIS A 68 -1.61 -8.31 2.53
N VAL A 69 -0.60 -7.51 2.22
CA VAL A 69 0.57 -7.94 1.44
C VAL A 69 1.78 -8.11 2.36
N ILE A 70 2.42 -9.27 2.27
CA ILE A 70 3.53 -9.69 3.12
C ILE A 70 4.74 -9.96 2.22
N TRP A 71 5.80 -9.20 2.42
CA TRP A 71 7.11 -9.42 1.83
C TRP A 71 7.97 -10.23 2.78
N THR A 72 8.44 -11.40 2.35
CA THR A 72 9.34 -12.26 3.13
C THR A 72 10.72 -12.26 2.52
N ASN A 73 11.76 -12.01 3.32
CA ASN A 73 13.13 -12.15 2.85
C ASN A 73 13.60 -13.60 2.99
N THR A 74 13.69 -14.32 1.87
CA THR A 74 14.27 -15.68 1.82
C THR A 74 15.71 -15.69 1.33
N ASP A 75 16.25 -14.53 0.93
CA ASP A 75 17.66 -14.31 0.64
C ASP A 75 18.50 -14.21 1.93
N ASP A 76 19.83 -14.33 1.81
CA ASP A 76 20.78 -14.12 2.90
C ASP A 76 21.26 -12.66 3.00
N VAL A 77 20.91 -11.83 2.01
CA VAL A 77 21.19 -10.40 1.97
C VAL A 77 19.99 -9.58 2.49
N PRO A 78 20.20 -8.52 3.28
CA PRO A 78 19.11 -7.61 3.66
C PRO A 78 18.58 -6.79 2.48
N HIS A 79 17.25 -6.67 2.39
CA HIS A 79 16.56 -5.96 1.32
C HIS A 79 15.57 -4.94 1.88
N THR A 80 15.10 -4.00 1.06
CA THR A 80 14.01 -3.08 1.42
C THR A 80 12.81 -3.30 0.50
N VAL A 81 11.67 -2.70 0.86
CA VAL A 81 10.55 -2.45 -0.04
C VAL A 81 10.35 -0.93 -0.04
N THR A 82 10.83 -0.28 -1.09
CA THR A 82 10.88 1.19 -1.16
C THR A 82 10.02 1.65 -2.33
N PRO A 83 8.96 2.46 -2.13
CA PRO A 83 8.14 2.90 -3.25
C PRO A 83 8.89 3.90 -4.13
N ASP A 84 8.72 3.79 -5.45
CA ASP A 84 9.33 4.71 -6.42
C ASP A 84 8.78 6.13 -6.26
N HIS A 85 7.52 6.24 -5.85
CA HIS A 85 6.83 7.48 -5.52
C HIS A 85 6.12 7.32 -4.19
N ARG A 86 6.14 8.37 -3.35
CA ARG A 86 5.48 8.32 -2.05
C ARG A 86 4.02 7.89 -2.20
N TYR A 87 3.64 6.87 -1.45
CA TYR A 87 2.28 6.40 -1.30
C TYR A 87 1.94 6.38 0.20
N THR A 88 0.76 6.90 0.53
CA THR A 88 0.25 6.94 1.90
C THR A 88 -1.16 6.39 1.86
N ASP A 89 -1.41 5.35 2.65
CA ASP A 89 -2.73 4.79 2.88
C ASP A 89 -3.35 5.51 4.10
N GLY A 90 -4.63 5.86 4.03
CA GLY A 90 -5.31 6.60 5.10
C GLY A 90 -5.41 5.83 6.42
N TYR A 91 -5.37 4.50 6.37
CA TYR A 91 -5.38 3.64 7.56
C TYR A 91 -3.96 3.20 7.95
N SER A 92 -3.19 2.65 7.01
CA SER A 92 -1.88 2.04 7.28
C SER A 92 -0.71 3.02 7.30
N GLY A 93 -0.90 4.25 6.83
CA GLY A 93 0.13 5.28 6.80
C GLY A 93 1.06 5.18 5.58
N ASP A 94 2.29 5.66 5.72
CA ASP A 94 3.25 5.68 4.61
C ASP A 94 3.69 4.24 4.23
N PHE A 95 3.58 3.92 2.95
CA PHE A 95 4.08 2.65 2.40
C PHE A 95 5.61 2.69 2.24
N GLY A 96 6.24 1.56 2.53
CA GLY A 96 7.68 1.37 2.50
C GLY A 96 8.20 0.76 3.81
N SER A 97 9.14 -0.17 3.70
CA SER A 97 9.79 -0.76 4.89
C SER A 97 10.57 0.32 5.64
N SER A 98 10.36 0.46 6.95
CA SER A 98 11.03 1.48 7.78
C SER A 98 12.55 1.29 7.93
N GLY A 99 13.06 0.15 7.48
CA GLY A 99 14.47 -0.19 7.38
C GLY A 99 14.64 -1.42 6.49
N VAL A 100 15.80 -2.08 6.61
CA VAL A 100 16.03 -3.34 5.90
C VAL A 100 15.24 -4.49 6.54
N VAL A 101 14.66 -5.33 5.69
CA VAL A 101 14.11 -6.64 6.02
C VAL A 101 15.26 -7.64 5.98
N LYS A 102 15.68 -8.17 7.13
CA LYS A 102 16.78 -9.14 7.19
C LYS A 102 16.31 -10.52 6.76
N SER A 103 17.27 -11.41 6.49
CA SER A 103 16.98 -12.81 6.17
C SER A 103 16.03 -13.45 7.20
N GLY A 104 14.94 -14.05 6.70
CA GLY A 104 13.88 -14.66 7.49
C GLY A 104 12.88 -13.69 8.13
N GLU A 105 13.07 -12.38 8.02
CA GLU A 105 12.12 -11.36 8.48
C GLU A 105 11.08 -11.03 7.40
N THR A 106 10.00 -10.38 7.83
CA THR A 106 8.92 -9.90 6.97
C THR A 106 8.73 -8.39 7.07
N TYR A 107 8.23 -7.80 5.98
CA TYR A 107 7.59 -6.50 5.96
C TYR A 107 6.14 -6.68 5.50
N GLU A 108 5.20 -6.02 6.16
CA GLU A 108 3.77 -6.20 5.93
C GLU A 108 3.11 -4.85 5.71
N PHE A 109 2.16 -4.78 4.80
CA PHE A 109 1.37 -3.58 4.56
C PHE A 109 -0.07 -3.95 4.18
N LEU A 110 -1.03 -3.26 4.79
CA LEU A 110 -2.44 -3.40 4.49
C LEU A 110 -2.89 -2.24 3.58
N PHE A 111 -3.24 -2.54 2.35
CA PHE A 111 -3.80 -1.54 1.44
C PHE A 111 -5.31 -1.44 1.69
N THR A 112 -5.82 -0.24 1.92
CA THR A 112 -7.24 -0.01 2.24
C THR A 112 -7.97 0.86 1.21
N GLU A 113 -7.22 1.45 0.27
CA GLU A 113 -7.76 2.43 -0.67
C GLU A 113 -7.55 2.03 -2.14
N ALA A 114 -8.63 2.03 -2.91
CA ALA A 114 -8.59 1.93 -4.37
C ALA A 114 -9.80 2.64 -4.98
N PRO A 115 -9.62 3.42 -6.07
CA PRO A 115 -10.74 4.05 -6.75
C PRO A 115 -11.63 3.00 -7.45
N PRO A 116 -12.93 3.30 -7.66
CA PRO A 116 -13.81 2.40 -8.40
C PRO A 116 -13.33 2.19 -9.84
N ASN A 117 -13.38 0.94 -10.30
CA ASN A 117 -13.17 0.53 -11.70
C ASN A 117 -11.76 0.71 -12.29
N ILE A 118 -10.81 1.31 -11.58
CA ILE A 118 -9.42 1.48 -12.00
C ILE A 118 -8.48 1.05 -10.89
N ALA A 119 -7.43 0.31 -11.24
CA ALA A 119 -6.43 -0.10 -10.27
C ALA A 119 -5.41 1.03 -10.02
N VAL A 120 -4.94 1.15 -8.78
CA VAL A 120 -3.78 1.98 -8.43
C VAL A 120 -2.53 1.18 -8.72
N GLU A 121 -1.67 1.70 -9.59
CA GLU A 121 -0.35 1.12 -9.85
C GLU A 121 0.67 1.69 -8.85
N ILE A 122 1.30 0.81 -8.08
CA ILE A 122 2.37 1.16 -7.14
C ILE A 122 3.63 0.40 -7.55
N LYS A 123 4.65 1.13 -7.97
CA LYS A 123 5.97 0.58 -8.27
C LYS A 123 6.90 0.78 -7.08
N TYR A 124 7.74 -0.21 -6.84
CA TYR A 124 8.69 -0.20 -5.75
C TYR A 124 9.98 -0.94 -6.13
N HIS A 125 11.04 -0.63 -5.41
CA HIS A 125 12.36 -1.20 -5.58
C HIS A 125 13.05 -1.50 -4.25
N CYS A 126 14.22 -2.13 -4.33
CA CYS A 126 15.14 -2.30 -3.22
C CYS A 126 16.20 -1.19 -3.27
N ASP A 127 16.31 -0.35 -2.24
CA ASP A 127 17.27 0.79 -2.23
C ASP A 127 18.73 0.35 -2.44
N PRO A 128 19.23 -0.73 -1.78
CA PRO A 128 20.60 -1.18 -1.99
C PRO A 128 20.80 -1.90 -3.34
N HIS A 129 19.72 -2.35 -3.98
CA HIS A 129 19.74 -3.16 -5.20
C HIS A 129 18.69 -2.67 -6.22
N PRO A 130 18.90 -1.51 -6.89
CA PRO A 130 17.85 -0.84 -7.65
C PRO A 130 17.29 -1.61 -8.87
N TRP A 131 17.92 -2.70 -9.29
CA TRP A 131 17.41 -3.63 -10.32
C TRP A 131 16.34 -4.59 -9.77
N MET A 132 16.22 -4.73 -8.45
CA MET A 132 15.08 -5.37 -7.82
C MET A 132 13.89 -4.43 -7.87
N THR A 133 12.90 -4.77 -8.70
CA THR A 133 11.70 -3.96 -8.90
C THR A 133 10.45 -4.83 -8.86
N GLY A 134 9.40 -4.33 -8.24
CA GLY A 134 8.06 -4.93 -8.25
C GLY A 134 6.98 -3.89 -8.53
N THR A 135 5.80 -4.39 -8.88
CA THR A 135 4.61 -3.59 -9.17
C THR A 135 3.40 -4.25 -8.50
N LEU A 136 2.65 -3.46 -7.74
CA LEU A 136 1.32 -3.81 -7.26
C LEU A 136 0.26 -3.09 -8.09
N LEU A 137 -0.82 -3.79 -8.40
CA LEU A 137 -2.03 -3.25 -8.98
C LEU A 137 -3.15 -3.43 -7.97
N ILE A 138 -3.44 -2.38 -7.20
CA ILE A 138 -4.45 -2.42 -6.12
C ILE A 138 -5.81 -2.04 -6.71
N GLY A 139 -6.79 -2.93 -6.61
CA GLY A 139 -8.14 -2.71 -7.12
C GLY A 139 -9.22 -3.14 -6.13
N GLN A 140 -10.44 -2.70 -6.40
CA GLN A 140 -11.63 -3.24 -5.75
C GLN A 140 -11.84 -4.70 -6.17
N ALA A 141 -12.35 -5.54 -5.27
CA ALA A 141 -12.82 -6.88 -5.64
C ALA A 141 -13.88 -6.77 -6.76
N ARG A 142 -13.74 -7.61 -7.79
CA ARG A 142 -14.72 -7.73 -8.88
C ARG A 142 -15.41 -9.08 -8.77
N PHE A 143 -16.73 -9.06 -8.58
CA PHE A 143 -17.59 -10.24 -8.59
C PHE A 143 -18.19 -10.48 -9.98
#